data_AF-A0A9N7NJC8-F1
#
_entry.id   AF-A0A9N7NJC8-F1
#
_cell.length_a   1.000
_cell.length_b   1.000
_cell.length_c   1.000
_cell.angle_alpha   90.00
_cell.angle_beta   90.00
_cell.angle_gamma   90.00
#
_symmetry.space_group_name_H-M   'P 1'
#
loop_
_entity.id
_entity.type
_entity.pdbx_description
1 polymer ?
#
loop_
_entity_poly.entity_id
_entity_poly.type
_entity_poly.pdbx_seq_one_letter_code
_entity_poly.pdbx_strand_id
1 'polypeptide(L)'
;QECECNPVRLFVIVSMQRFGSGWFETLLNSHINVSSNGEIFGHRDRRTNVSVMYKTLDMVYNLDWFSNASKNECSGAVGFKWMLNQGLMEYHKDIANYLSRRGVSIIFLFRRNLLRRMVSLLANKYDKQAKLLNGTQKSHVHTPHEAQILAGYKPAVNVTILISTLRSTEKTVIKALESFKSTRHIVLYYEDILANRT
;
A
#
# COMPACT_ATOMS: atom_id res chain seq x y z
N GLN A 1 -2.97 6.87 -21.81
CA GLN A 1 -4.16 7.31 -22.54
C GLN A 1 -5.32 6.44 -22.11
N GLU A 2 -6.56 6.96 -22.11
CA GLU A 2 -7.75 6.17 -21.78
C GLU A 2 -8.01 5.09 -22.85
N CYS A 3 -8.68 4.00 -22.47
CA CYS A 3 -9.15 3.00 -23.43
C CYS A 3 -10.37 3.52 -24.20
N GLU A 4 -10.48 3.17 -25.49
CA GLU A 4 -11.65 3.56 -26.29
C GLU A 4 -12.96 3.17 -25.57
N CYS A 5 -13.86 4.14 -25.47
CA CYS A 5 -15.19 4.02 -24.88
C CYS A 5 -15.25 3.57 -23.41
N ASN A 6 -14.15 3.59 -22.65
CA ASN A 6 -14.12 3.18 -21.24
C ASN A 6 -13.44 4.22 -20.34
N PRO A 7 -14.19 4.93 -19.47
CA PRO A 7 -13.60 5.91 -18.57
C PRO A 7 -12.71 5.23 -17.54
N VAL A 8 -11.55 5.85 -17.26
CA VAL A 8 -10.56 5.29 -16.33
C VAL A 8 -11.13 5.24 -14.92
N ARG A 9 -11.03 4.08 -14.27
CA ARG A 9 -11.40 3.92 -12.86
C ARG A 9 -10.23 4.31 -11.96
N LEU A 10 -10.49 5.22 -11.03
CA LEU A 10 -9.47 5.70 -10.09
C LEU A 10 -9.52 4.89 -8.80
N PHE A 11 -8.37 4.46 -8.31
CA PHE A 11 -8.28 3.76 -7.04
C PHE A 11 -7.06 4.16 -6.19
N VAL A 12 -7.13 3.87 -4.90
CA VAL A 12 -5.98 3.96 -3.99
C VAL A 12 -5.94 2.75 -3.07
N ILE A 13 -4.77 2.12 -2.95
CA ILE A 13 -4.55 1.00 -2.02
C ILE A 13 -4.09 1.59 -0.69
N VAL A 14 -4.96 1.58 0.32
CA VAL A 14 -4.65 2.10 1.66
C VAL A 14 -4.22 0.96 2.56
N SER A 15 -3.03 1.06 3.15
CA SER A 15 -2.44 -0.03 3.92
C SER A 15 -1.44 0.46 4.99
N MET A 16 -0.76 -0.48 5.66
CA MET A 16 0.39 -0.19 6.50
C MET A 16 1.58 -1.06 6.08
N GLN A 17 2.78 -0.72 6.57
CA GLN A 17 3.95 -1.56 6.32
C GLN A 17 3.72 -3.00 6.78
N ARG A 18 4.10 -3.94 5.91
CA ARG A 18 4.02 -5.41 6.09
C ARG A 18 2.60 -5.98 6.15
N PHE A 19 1.63 -5.29 5.54
CA PHE A 19 0.26 -5.79 5.32
C PHE A 19 0.06 -6.49 3.97
N GLY A 20 1.10 -6.61 3.14
CA GLY A 20 1.04 -7.34 1.86
C GLY A 20 0.77 -6.47 0.63
N SER A 21 0.67 -5.15 0.79
CA SER A 21 0.35 -4.22 -0.31
C SER A 21 1.34 -4.20 -1.46
N GLY A 22 2.62 -4.55 -1.24
CA GLY A 22 3.58 -4.72 -2.34
C GLY A 22 3.20 -5.87 -3.28
N TRP A 23 2.96 -7.06 -2.72
CA TRP A 23 2.53 -8.22 -3.52
C TRP A 23 1.17 -7.99 -4.18
N PHE A 24 0.23 -7.39 -3.47
CA PHE A 24 -1.11 -7.09 -4.02
C PHE A 24 -1.04 -6.08 -5.17
N GLU A 25 -0.17 -5.08 -5.08
CA GLU A 25 0.09 -4.18 -6.20
C GLU A 25 0.71 -4.90 -7.40
N THR A 26 1.68 -5.80 -7.18
CA THR A 26 2.24 -6.63 -8.26
C THR A 26 1.14 -7.46 -8.94
N LEU A 27 0.20 -8.02 -8.17
CA LEU A 27 -0.95 -8.72 -8.72
C LEU A 27 -1.82 -7.81 -9.58
N LEU A 28 -2.19 -6.61 -9.09
CA LEU A 28 -2.99 -5.67 -9.87
C LEU A 28 -2.29 -5.23 -11.16
N ASN A 29 -0.98 -4.95 -11.09
CA ASN A 29 -0.17 -4.55 -12.24
C ASN A 29 0.07 -5.68 -13.25
N SER A 30 -0.30 -6.92 -12.94
CA SER A 30 -0.26 -8.02 -13.93
C SER A 30 -1.38 -7.92 -14.96
N HIS A 31 -2.43 -7.15 -14.68
CA HIS A 31 -3.53 -6.93 -15.61
C HIS A 31 -3.19 -5.81 -16.60
N ILE A 32 -3.31 -6.08 -17.90
CA ILE A 32 -2.88 -5.19 -19.00
C ILE A 32 -3.42 -3.75 -18.91
N ASN A 33 -4.65 -3.57 -18.44
CA ASN A 33 -5.32 -2.27 -18.35
C ASN A 33 -5.32 -1.65 -16.94
N VAL A 34 -4.56 -2.18 -15.98
CA VAL A 34 -4.51 -1.67 -14.60
C VAL A 34 -3.10 -1.19 -14.29
N SER A 35 -2.98 0.03 -13.75
CA SER A 35 -1.69 0.60 -13.35
C SER A 35 -1.74 1.20 -11.95
N SER A 36 -0.95 0.63 -11.04
CA SER A 36 -0.64 1.16 -9.70
C SER A 36 0.79 1.70 -9.68
N ASN A 37 0.93 2.96 -9.28
CA ASN A 37 2.16 3.74 -9.35
C ASN A 37 3.06 3.66 -8.09
N GLY A 38 2.98 2.59 -7.30
CA GLY A 38 3.80 2.43 -6.10
C GLY A 38 3.43 3.37 -4.96
N GLU A 39 4.36 3.57 -4.04
CA GLU A 39 4.18 4.42 -2.86
C GLU A 39 4.58 5.88 -3.15
N ILE A 40 3.73 6.61 -3.86
CA ILE A 40 4.05 7.98 -4.31
C ILE A 40 4.26 8.96 -3.14
N PHE A 41 3.64 8.73 -1.99
CA PHE A 41 3.79 9.56 -0.77
C PHE A 41 4.87 9.06 0.19
N GLY A 42 5.75 8.15 -0.24
CA GLY A 42 6.90 7.72 0.56
C GLY A 42 7.86 8.87 0.91
N HIS A 43 8.10 9.77 -0.07
CA HIS A 43 8.95 10.95 0.08
C HIS A 43 8.26 12.06 0.88
N ARG A 44 8.97 12.67 1.83
CA ARG A 44 8.42 13.69 2.73
C ARG A 44 7.99 14.96 1.99
N ASP A 45 8.69 15.34 0.93
CA ASP A 45 8.44 16.60 0.19
C ASP A 45 7.03 16.64 -0.42
N ARG A 46 6.48 15.48 -0.77
CA ARG A 46 5.12 15.34 -1.34
C ARG A 46 3.99 15.40 -0.31
N ARG A 47 4.32 15.50 0.98
CA ARG A 47 3.36 15.49 2.10
C ARG A 47 3.67 16.56 3.14
N THR A 48 4.26 17.67 2.72
CA THR A 48 4.55 18.84 3.56
C THR A 48 3.30 19.61 3.95
N ASN A 49 2.27 19.61 3.08
CA ASN A 49 0.93 20.11 3.37
C ASN A 49 -0.09 19.52 2.39
N VAL A 50 -1.37 19.74 2.67
CA VAL A 50 -2.49 19.23 1.88
C VAL A 50 -2.50 19.73 0.42
N SER A 51 -2.07 20.98 0.17
CA SER A 51 -2.02 21.54 -1.20
C SER A 51 -1.00 20.81 -2.08
N VAL A 52 0.18 20.48 -1.54
CA VAL A 52 1.18 19.66 -2.24
C VAL A 52 0.68 18.25 -2.49
N MET A 53 -0.08 17.69 -1.53
CA MET A 53 -0.69 16.38 -1.71
C MET A 53 -1.72 16.39 -2.83
N TYR A 54 -2.60 17.40 -2.90
CA TYR A 54 -3.54 17.55 -4.00
C TYR A 54 -2.86 17.65 -5.35
N LYS A 55 -1.81 18.47 -5.49
CA LYS A 55 -1.01 18.52 -6.73
C LYS A 55 -0.47 17.15 -7.14
N THR A 56 0.00 16.37 -6.17
CA THR A 56 0.51 15.02 -6.41
C THR A 56 -0.61 14.06 -6.85
N LEU A 57 -1.78 14.14 -6.23
CA LEU A 57 -2.96 13.35 -6.61
C LEU A 57 -3.44 13.72 -8.01
N ASP A 58 -3.51 15.01 -8.33
CA ASP A 58 -3.92 15.49 -9.65
C ASP A 58 -2.97 14.98 -10.74
N MET A 59 -1.65 15.01 -10.53
CA MET A 59 -0.69 14.43 -11.49
C MET A 59 -0.96 12.95 -11.77
N VAL A 60 -1.33 12.15 -10.77
CA VAL A 60 -1.62 10.73 -10.98
C VAL A 60 -2.98 10.54 -11.66
N TYR A 61 -4.02 11.22 -11.18
CA TYR A 61 -5.39 10.99 -11.64
C TYR A 61 -5.75 11.73 -12.93
N ASN A 62 -4.92 12.67 -13.37
CA ASN A 62 -4.99 13.26 -14.72
C ASN A 62 -4.12 12.51 -15.73
N LEU A 63 -3.48 11.39 -15.33
CA LEU A 63 -2.59 10.58 -16.16
C LEU A 63 -1.27 11.26 -16.59
N ASP A 64 -0.91 12.37 -15.94
CA ASP A 64 0.35 13.10 -16.15
C ASP A 64 1.54 12.43 -15.45
N TRP A 65 1.29 11.37 -14.67
CA TRP A 65 2.32 10.65 -13.96
C TRP A 65 3.07 9.69 -14.89
N PHE A 66 4.30 10.07 -15.24
CA PHE A 66 5.23 9.24 -16.00
C PHE A 66 5.98 8.30 -15.05
N SER A 67 5.48 7.07 -14.88
CA SER A 67 6.19 5.98 -14.22
C SER A 67 6.57 4.88 -15.22
N ASN A 68 7.55 4.06 -14.87
CA ASN A 68 7.94 2.84 -15.60
C ASN A 68 6.88 1.72 -15.53
N ALA A 69 5.68 1.97 -15.00
CA ALA A 69 4.59 1.00 -15.10
C ALA A 69 4.31 0.74 -16.59
N SER A 70 4.20 -0.52 -16.99
CA SER A 70 4.00 -0.96 -18.36
C SER A 70 2.75 -0.30 -18.95
N LYS A 71 2.94 0.83 -19.66
CA LYS A 71 1.89 1.51 -20.41
C LYS A 71 1.64 0.70 -21.67
N ASN A 72 0.90 -0.39 -21.56
CA ASN A 72 0.26 -0.97 -22.72
C ASN A 72 -0.83 -0.01 -23.21
N GLU A 73 -1.23 -0.15 -24.47
CA GLU A 73 -1.88 0.84 -25.36
C GLU A 73 -2.95 1.75 -24.72
N CYS A 74 -3.65 1.30 -23.66
CA CYS A 74 -4.59 2.12 -22.92
C CYS A 74 -4.75 1.75 -21.43
N SER A 75 -5.26 2.68 -20.60
CA SER A 75 -5.50 2.47 -19.17
C SER A 75 -6.99 2.34 -18.86
N GLY A 76 -7.39 1.27 -18.17
CA GLY A 76 -8.76 1.06 -17.67
C GLY A 76 -8.91 1.38 -16.18
N ALA A 77 -7.85 1.23 -15.39
CA ALA A 77 -7.81 1.69 -14.00
C ALA A 77 -6.43 2.22 -13.60
N VAL A 78 -6.41 3.31 -12.84
CA VAL A 78 -5.19 3.97 -12.38
C VAL A 78 -5.25 4.26 -10.89
N GLY A 79 -4.16 3.97 -10.21
CA GLY A 79 -4.04 4.20 -8.79
C GLY A 79 -2.61 4.19 -8.29
N PHE A 80 -2.49 4.06 -6.97
CA PHE A 80 -1.21 3.98 -6.27
C PHE A 80 -1.43 3.40 -4.87
N LYS A 81 -0.33 3.15 -4.15
CA LYS A 81 -0.35 2.74 -2.75
C LYS A 81 -0.13 3.92 -1.81
N TRP A 82 -0.91 3.96 -0.75
CA TRP A 82 -0.75 4.93 0.33
C TRP A 82 -0.68 4.24 1.68
N MET A 83 0.43 4.42 2.39
CA MET A 83 0.54 3.94 3.76
C MET A 83 -0.13 4.93 4.73
N LEU A 84 -0.86 4.42 5.73
CA LEU A 84 -1.59 5.23 6.73
C LEU A 84 -0.70 6.29 7.43
N ASN A 85 0.60 5.99 7.59
CA ASN A 85 1.58 6.86 8.23
C ASN A 85 2.28 7.85 7.28
N GLN A 86 1.85 7.97 6.02
CA GLN A 86 2.45 8.86 5.02
C GLN A 86 1.55 10.09 4.75
N GLY A 87 1.10 10.76 5.81
CA GLY A 87 0.26 11.97 5.74
C GLY A 87 -1.24 11.71 5.52
N LEU A 88 -1.64 10.51 5.12
CA LEU A 88 -3.05 10.17 4.86
C LEU A 88 -3.95 10.39 6.09
N MET A 89 -3.53 9.88 7.25
CA MET A 89 -4.31 10.02 8.49
C MET A 89 -4.25 11.42 9.09
N GLU A 90 -3.23 12.20 8.77
CA GLU A 90 -3.08 13.59 9.20
C GLU A 90 -4.11 14.49 8.52
N TYR A 91 -4.23 14.37 7.19
CA TYR A 91 -5.14 15.16 6.36
C TYR A 91 -6.42 14.39 5.95
N HIS A 92 -6.85 13.42 6.74
CA HIS A 92 -7.90 12.46 6.36
C HIS A 92 -9.21 13.12 5.91
N LYS A 93 -9.64 14.24 6.51
CA LYS A 93 -10.87 14.95 6.13
C LYS A 93 -10.79 15.53 4.73
N ASP A 94 -9.70 16.24 4.46
CA ASP A 94 -9.40 16.84 3.17
C ASP A 94 -9.27 15.78 2.07
N ILE A 95 -8.50 14.73 2.36
CA ILE A 95 -8.30 13.62 1.43
C ILE A 95 -9.61 12.86 1.17
N ALA A 96 -10.42 12.57 2.20
CA ALA A 96 -11.72 11.91 2.01
C ALA A 96 -12.63 12.72 1.09
N ASN A 97 -12.69 14.04 1.26
CA ASN A 97 -13.46 14.94 0.40
C ASN A 97 -12.92 14.94 -1.05
N TYR A 98 -11.60 15.03 -1.23
CA TYR A 98 -10.97 14.96 -2.55
C TYR A 98 -11.29 13.64 -3.26
N LEU A 99 -11.10 12.50 -2.59
CA LEU A 99 -11.33 11.17 -3.16
C LEU A 99 -12.80 10.99 -3.57
N SER A 100 -13.74 11.42 -2.72
CA SER A 100 -15.17 11.36 -3.02
C SER A 100 -15.54 12.24 -4.22
N ARG A 101 -15.03 13.49 -4.30
CA ARG A 101 -15.28 14.40 -5.43
C ARG A 101 -14.72 13.87 -6.74
N ARG A 102 -13.56 13.24 -6.72
CA ARG A 102 -12.91 12.63 -7.90
C ARG A 102 -13.42 11.24 -8.23
N GLY A 103 -14.34 10.67 -7.44
CA GLY A 103 -14.88 9.33 -7.67
C GLY A 103 -13.87 8.19 -7.46
N VAL A 104 -12.84 8.43 -6.63
CA VAL A 104 -11.80 7.44 -6.35
C VAL A 104 -12.32 6.36 -5.39
N SER A 105 -12.04 5.10 -5.71
CA SER A 105 -12.35 3.97 -4.82
C SER A 105 -11.16 3.59 -3.93
N ILE A 106 -11.39 3.45 -2.63
CA ILE A 106 -10.37 2.99 -1.69
C ILE A 106 -10.37 1.46 -1.62
N ILE A 107 -9.20 0.85 -1.72
CA ILE A 107 -8.98 -0.56 -1.41
C ILE A 107 -8.19 -0.61 -0.12
N PHE A 108 -8.86 -0.89 1.00
CA PHE A 108 -8.18 -1.15 2.25
C PHE A 108 -7.57 -2.55 2.20
N LEU A 109 -6.27 -2.65 2.41
CA LEU A 109 -5.59 -3.93 2.57
C LEU A 109 -4.94 -4.00 3.94
N PHE A 110 -5.53 -4.82 4.81
CA PHE A 110 -5.09 -5.02 6.18
C PHE A 110 -4.66 -6.46 6.44
N ARG A 111 -4.07 -6.71 7.62
CA ARG A 111 -3.63 -8.05 8.03
C ARG A 111 -4.20 -8.36 9.40
N ARG A 112 -4.92 -9.47 9.53
CA ARG A 112 -5.54 -9.87 10.81
C ARG A 112 -4.50 -10.33 11.81
N ASN A 113 -3.48 -11.08 11.35
CA ASN A 113 -2.43 -11.57 12.24
C ASN A 113 -1.34 -10.50 12.50
N LEU A 114 -1.60 -9.63 13.48
CA LEU A 114 -0.70 -8.53 13.83
C LEU A 114 0.63 -8.98 14.46
N LEU A 115 0.66 -10.14 15.12
CA LEU A 115 1.91 -10.71 15.64
C LEU A 115 2.84 -11.14 14.51
N ARG A 116 2.32 -11.89 13.53
CA ARG A 116 3.08 -12.25 12.31
C ARG A 116 3.53 -11.01 11.54
N ARG A 117 2.70 -9.96 11.52
CA ARG A 117 3.08 -8.67 10.94
C ARG A 117 4.26 -8.03 11.69
N MET A 118 4.29 -8.06 13.01
CA MET A 118 5.40 -7.55 13.82
C MET A 118 6.69 -8.33 13.56
N VAL A 119 6.64 -9.67 13.55
CA VAL A 119 7.76 -10.52 13.15
C VAL A 119 8.29 -10.11 11.76
N SER A 120 7.38 -9.89 10.82
CA SER A 120 7.72 -9.45 9.46
C SER A 120 8.36 -8.06 9.40
N LEU A 121 7.98 -7.14 10.29
CA LEU A 121 8.61 -5.82 10.43
C LEU A 121 10.04 -5.94 10.96
N LEU A 122 10.25 -6.78 11.98
CA LEU A 122 11.57 -7.02 12.56
C LEU A 122 12.52 -7.65 11.52
N ALA A 123 12.05 -8.65 10.78
CA ALA A 123 12.82 -9.26 9.69
C ALA A 123 13.21 -8.25 8.60
N ASN A 124 12.28 -7.40 8.15
CA ASN A 124 12.60 -6.35 7.18
C ASN A 124 13.59 -5.31 7.72
N LYS A 125 13.50 -4.96 9.01
CA LYS A 125 14.46 -4.04 9.65
C LYS A 125 15.86 -4.65 9.68
N TYR A 126 15.96 -5.94 9.97
CA TYR A 126 17.22 -6.68 9.95
C TYR A 126 17.80 -6.76 8.53
N ASP A 127 17.00 -7.16 7.53
CA ASP A 127 17.45 -7.24 6.14
C ASP A 127 17.92 -5.89 5.59
N LYS A 128 17.32 -4.77 6.02
CA LYS A 128 17.80 -3.43 5.64
C LYS A 128 19.25 -3.16 6.07
N GLN A 129 19.71 -3.79 7.15
CA GLN A 129 21.08 -3.67 7.66
C GLN A 129 21.98 -4.77 7.09
N ALA A 130 21.55 -6.02 7.18
CA ALA A 130 22.32 -7.19 6.77
C ALA A 130 22.40 -7.36 5.24
N LYS A 131 21.40 -6.87 4.51
CA LYS A 131 21.28 -6.91 3.04
C LYS A 131 21.55 -8.30 2.48
N LEU A 132 20.77 -9.28 2.98
CA LEU A 132 21.04 -10.71 2.78
C LEU A 132 20.95 -11.15 1.31
N LEU A 133 20.29 -10.36 0.46
CA LEU A 133 20.09 -10.64 -0.95
C LEU A 133 20.99 -9.76 -1.81
N ASN A 134 22.20 -10.26 -2.10
CA ASN A 134 23.19 -9.63 -2.97
C ASN A 134 23.52 -8.17 -2.60
N GLY A 135 23.56 -7.84 -1.31
CA GLY A 135 23.86 -6.47 -0.85
C GLY A 135 22.74 -5.45 -1.11
N THR A 136 21.55 -5.91 -1.49
CA THR A 136 20.36 -5.07 -1.67
C THR A 136 19.29 -5.40 -0.64
N GLN A 137 18.60 -4.37 -0.13
CA GLN A 137 17.38 -4.56 0.65
C GLN A 137 16.25 -4.95 -0.31
N LYS A 138 15.52 -6.03 -0.02
CA LYS A 138 14.32 -6.41 -0.77
C LYS A 138 13.08 -6.28 0.11
N SER A 139 12.21 -5.33 -0.22
CA SER A 139 10.96 -5.08 0.51
C SER A 139 9.96 -6.25 0.42
N HIS A 140 10.04 -7.04 -0.64
CA HIS A 140 9.36 -8.32 -0.83
C HIS A 140 10.20 -9.18 -1.78
N VAL A 141 10.03 -10.50 -1.70
CA VAL A 141 10.78 -11.49 -2.48
C VAL A 141 10.02 -11.84 -3.74
N HIS A 142 10.75 -12.20 -4.79
CA HIS A 142 10.20 -12.62 -6.08
C HIS A 142 10.47 -14.09 -6.39
N THR A 143 11.35 -14.75 -5.62
CA THR A 143 11.64 -16.18 -5.78
C THR A 143 11.51 -16.97 -4.48
N PRO A 144 11.22 -18.28 -4.53
CA PRO A 144 11.22 -19.14 -3.36
C PRO A 144 12.58 -19.18 -2.62
N HIS A 145 13.68 -19.08 -3.37
CA HIS A 145 15.03 -19.08 -2.81
C HIS A 145 15.30 -17.85 -1.95
N GLU A 146 14.97 -16.66 -2.46
CA GLU A 146 15.04 -15.41 -1.67
C GLU A 146 14.17 -15.50 -0.41
N ALA A 147 12.97 -16.08 -0.53
CA ALA A 147 12.06 -16.28 0.60
C ALA A 147 12.68 -17.16 1.69
N GLN A 148 13.38 -18.24 1.30
CA GLN A 148 14.03 -19.15 2.22
C GLN A 148 15.19 -18.50 2.97
N ILE A 149 16.01 -17.70 2.27
CA ILE A 149 17.12 -16.94 2.90
C ILE A 149 16.56 -16.00 3.98
N LEU A 150 15.55 -15.19 3.64
CA LEU A 150 14.97 -14.25 4.61
C LEU A 150 14.22 -14.95 5.75
N ALA A 151 13.64 -16.13 5.51
CA ALA A 151 12.97 -16.93 6.53
C ALA A 151 13.93 -17.54 7.56
N GLY A 152 15.23 -17.62 7.25
CA GLY A 152 16.25 -18.10 8.19
C GLY A 152 16.40 -17.21 9.44
N TYR A 153 16.06 -15.92 9.33
CA TYR A 153 16.13 -14.99 10.45
C TYR A 153 14.94 -15.17 11.41
N LYS A 154 15.24 -15.42 12.69
CA LYS A 154 14.26 -15.55 13.78
C LYS A 154 14.37 -14.36 14.74
N PRO A 155 13.51 -13.33 14.60
CA PRO A 155 13.62 -12.13 15.43
C PRO A 155 13.21 -12.40 16.88
N ALA A 156 13.96 -11.81 17.81
CA ALA A 156 13.52 -11.68 19.19
C ALA A 156 12.40 -10.63 19.29
N VAL A 157 11.30 -10.98 19.97
CA VAL A 157 10.17 -10.07 20.18
C VAL A 157 10.22 -9.51 21.60
N ASN A 158 10.20 -8.18 21.72
CA ASN A 158 10.09 -7.54 23.02
C ASN A 158 8.65 -7.69 23.55
N VAL A 159 8.46 -8.62 24.49
CA VAL A 159 7.15 -8.94 25.08
C VAL A 159 6.58 -7.80 25.92
N THR A 160 7.43 -6.96 26.52
CA THR A 160 7.03 -5.83 27.37
C THR A 160 6.20 -4.80 26.60
N ILE A 161 6.48 -4.59 25.31
CA ILE A 161 5.75 -3.64 24.45
C ILE A 161 4.82 -4.32 23.44
N LEU A 162 4.74 -5.65 23.44
CA LEU A 162 4.05 -6.41 22.41
C LEU A 162 2.57 -6.04 22.35
N ILE A 163 1.85 -6.24 23.46
CA ILE A 163 0.40 -6.04 23.51
C ILE A 163 0.01 -4.59 23.19
N SER A 164 0.75 -3.61 23.72
CA SER A 164 0.49 -2.20 23.43
C SER A 164 0.71 -1.85 21.96
N THR A 165 1.74 -2.44 21.33
CA THR A 165 2.02 -2.27 19.89
C THR A 165 0.92 -2.87 19.01
N LEU A 166 0.44 -4.08 19.34
CA LEU A 166 -0.65 -4.73 18.60
C LEU A 166 -1.95 -3.92 18.72
N ARG A 167 -2.33 -3.51 19.94
CA ARG A 167 -3.52 -2.67 20.17
C ARG A 167 -3.44 -1.32 19.48
N SER A 168 -2.27 -0.67 19.48
CA SER A 168 -2.07 0.61 18.78
C SER A 168 -2.26 0.46 17.27
N THR A 169 -1.75 -0.63 16.69
CA THR A 169 -1.98 -0.95 15.28
C THR A 169 -3.45 -1.15 14.97
N GLU A 170 -4.15 -1.95 15.78
CA GLU A 170 -5.59 -2.21 15.62
C GLU A 170 -6.40 -0.90 15.68
N LYS A 171 -6.13 -0.05 16.68
CA LYS A 171 -6.74 1.28 16.78
C LYS A 171 -6.50 2.15 15.54
N THR A 172 -5.30 2.08 14.96
CA THR A 172 -4.96 2.82 13.73
C THR A 172 -5.80 2.34 12.54
N VAL A 173 -6.00 1.03 12.42
CA VAL A 173 -6.86 0.42 11.38
C VAL A 173 -8.31 0.85 11.56
N ILE A 174 -8.86 0.75 12.78
CA ILE A 174 -10.23 1.18 13.09
C ILE A 174 -10.42 2.66 12.75
N LYS A 175 -9.50 3.52 13.20
CA LYS A 175 -9.57 4.96 12.92
C LYS A 175 -9.53 5.26 11.42
N ALA A 176 -8.75 4.52 10.64
CA ALA A 176 -8.72 4.68 9.19
C ALA A 176 -10.07 4.32 8.55
N LEU A 177 -10.65 3.18 8.91
CA LEU A 177 -11.98 2.79 8.43
C LEU A 177 -13.06 3.81 8.79
N GLU A 178 -13.04 4.32 10.01
CA GLU A 178 -13.98 5.36 10.46
C GLU A 178 -13.81 6.67 9.69
N SER A 179 -12.55 7.09 9.44
CA SER A 179 -12.23 8.35 8.76
C SER A 179 -12.70 8.38 7.31
N PHE A 180 -12.74 7.21 6.66
CA PHE A 180 -13.12 7.07 5.25
C PHE A 180 -14.43 6.29 5.05
N LYS A 181 -15.24 6.13 6.10
CA LYS A 181 -16.48 5.34 6.06
C LYS A 181 -17.47 5.78 4.98
N SER A 182 -17.48 7.08 4.65
CA SER A 182 -18.36 7.68 3.64
C SER A 182 -17.72 7.77 2.25
N THR A 183 -16.43 7.43 2.12
CA THR A 183 -15.77 7.33 0.81
C THR A 183 -16.01 5.92 0.26
N ARG A 184 -16.21 5.79 -1.05
CA ARG A 184 -16.40 4.47 -1.68
C ARG A 184 -15.19 3.59 -1.41
N HIS A 185 -15.40 2.45 -0.74
CA HIS A 185 -14.29 1.57 -0.37
C HIS A 185 -14.68 0.09 -0.33
N ILE A 186 -13.65 -0.76 -0.41
CA ILE A 186 -13.69 -2.18 -0.05
C ILE A 186 -12.63 -2.47 1.01
N VAL A 187 -12.84 -3.52 1.80
CA VAL A 187 -11.87 -3.97 2.81
C VAL A 187 -11.46 -5.40 2.50
N LEU A 188 -10.16 -5.57 2.29
CA LEU A 188 -9.52 -6.86 2.05
C LEU A 188 -8.54 -7.15 3.17
N TYR A 189 -8.39 -8.44 3.48
CA TYR A 189 -7.40 -8.90 4.43
C TYR A 189 -6.41 -9.84 3.75
N TYR A 190 -5.14 -9.66 4.06
CA TYR A 190 -4.02 -10.43 3.52
C TYR A 190 -4.26 -11.94 3.61
N GLU A 191 -4.79 -12.41 4.72
CA GLU A 191 -5.08 -13.83 4.94
C GLU A 191 -6.13 -14.38 3.95
N ASP A 192 -7.13 -13.59 3.59
CA ASP A 192 -8.19 -14.02 2.66
C ASP A 192 -7.66 -14.14 1.24
N ILE A 193 -6.79 -13.22 0.86
CA ILE A 193 -6.15 -13.21 -0.46
C ILE A 193 -5.21 -14.41 -0.64
N LEU A 194 -4.53 -14.84 0.44
CA LEU A 194 -3.67 -16.03 0.40
C LEU A 194 -4.45 -17.36 0.38
N ALA A 195 -5.60 -17.39 1.05
CA ALA A 195 -6.43 -18.58 1.16
C ALA A 195 -7.22 -18.84 -0.13
N ASN A 196 -7.62 -17.79 -0.83
CA ASN A 196 -8.40 -17.89 -2.06
C ASN A 196 -7.49 -18.06 -3.28
N ARG A 197 -6.84 -19.23 -3.36
CA ARG A 197 -6.07 -19.65 -4.54
C ARG A 197 -7.06 -20.14 -5.60
N THR A 198 -7.53 -19.24 -6.45
CA THR A 198 -8.09 -19.62 -7.76
C THR A 198 -7.03 -20.31 -8.61
#